data_AF-A0A177NCR3-F1
#
_entry.id   AF-A0A177NCR3-F1
#
_cell.length_a   1.000
_cell.length_b   1.000
_cell.length_c   1.000
_cell.angle_alpha   90.00
_cell.angle_beta   90.00
_cell.angle_gamma   90.00
#
_symmetry.space_group_name_H-M   'P 1'
#
loop_
_entity.id
_entity.type
_entity.pdbx_description
1 polymer ?
#
loop_
_entity_poly.entity_id
_entity_poly.type
_entity_poly.pdbx_seq_one_letter_code
_entity_poly.pdbx_strand_id
1 'polypeptide(L)' 'MTQPIQLASERLWRAIPEAQRKMILQSVWCSQCRGSTTIIDYAVIADDVGILLDGKCQTCGAQVRRVVD' A
#
# COMPACT_ATOMS: atom_id res chain seq x y z
N MET A 1 -8.31 -18.08 12.33
CA MET A 1 -6.84 -18.16 12.23
C MET A 1 -6.31 -16.76 11.92
N THR A 2 -6.18 -15.92 12.93
CA THR A 2 -5.74 -14.52 12.75
C THR A 2 -4.22 -14.50 12.85
N GLN A 3 -3.54 -14.33 11.71
CA GLN A 3 -2.10 -14.47 11.57
C GLN A 3 -1.34 -13.38 12.36
N PRO A 4 -0.21 -13.72 13.01
CA PRO A 4 0.63 -12.76 13.74
C PRO A 4 1.35 -11.74 12.84
N ILE A 5 1.37 -11.95 11.52
CA ILE A 5 2.10 -11.14 10.53
C ILE A 5 1.54 -9.71 10.42
N GLN A 6 0.24 -9.53 10.64
CA GLN A 6 -0.44 -8.25 10.40
C GLN A 6 -0.03 -7.14 11.39
N LEU A 7 0.41 -7.49 12.61
CA LEU A 7 0.86 -6.47 13.57
C LEU A 7 2.27 -5.96 13.25
N ALA A 8 3.13 -6.81 12.68
CA ALA A 8 4.49 -6.45 12.29
C ALA A 8 4.48 -5.54 11.06
N SER A 9 3.64 -5.85 10.07
CA SER A 9 3.53 -5.08 8.82
C SER A 9 3.10 -3.64 9.06
N GLU A 10 2.06 -3.43 9.88
CA GLU A 10 1.61 -2.07 10.20
C GLU A 10 2.63 -1.29 11.02
N ARG A 11 3.43 -1.94 11.87
CA ARG A 11 4.50 -1.28 12.63
C ARG A 11 5.60 -0.77 11.70
N LEU A 12 6.03 -1.58 10.74
CA LEU A 12 7.02 -1.18 9.73
C LEU A 12 6.50 -0.02 8.88
N TRP A 13 5.25 -0.11 8.41
CA TRP A 13 4.62 1.00 7.69
C TRP A 13 4.54 2.26 8.55
N ARG A 14 4.13 2.14 9.82
CA ARG A 14 4.05 3.28 10.74
C ARG A 14 5.41 3.89 11.10
N ALA A 15 6.51 3.16 10.94
CA ALA A 15 7.87 3.66 11.15
C ALA A 15 8.32 4.62 10.04
N ILE A 16 7.78 4.48 8.82
CA ILE A 16 8.05 5.41 7.71
C ILE A 16 7.40 6.77 8.03
N PRO A 17 8.10 7.91 7.94
CA PRO A 17 7.53 9.24 8.17
C PRO A 17 6.25 9.49 7.37
N GLU A 18 5.28 10.19 7.96
CA GLU A 18 3.97 10.43 7.33
C GLU A 18 4.08 11.09 5.95
N ALA A 19 5.01 12.02 5.77
CA ALA A 19 5.27 12.66 4.48
C ALA A 19 5.70 11.65 3.41
N GLN A 20 6.57 10.70 3.76
CA GLN A 20 7.00 9.63 2.86
C GLN A 20 5.86 8.66 2.56
N ARG A 21 5.08 8.27 3.58
CA ARG A 21 3.88 7.45 3.38
C ARG A 21 2.91 8.11 2.40
N LYS A 22 2.63 9.41 2.55
CA LYS A 22 1.74 10.13 1.63
C LYS A 22 2.26 10.10 0.18
N MET A 23 3.55 10.33 -0.02
CA MET A 23 4.16 10.24 -1.35
C MET A 23 4.05 8.83 -1.95
N ILE A 24 4.27 7.78 -1.14
CA ILE A 24 4.12 6.39 -1.56
C ILE A 24 2.65 6.10 -1.94
N LEU A 25 1.70 6.52 -1.11
CA LEU A 25 0.27 6.31 -1.36
C LEU A 25 -0.22 7.01 -2.63
N GLN A 26 0.35 8.18 -2.98
CA GLN A 26 0.00 8.97 -4.16
C GLN A 26 0.73 8.55 -5.45
N SER A 27 1.74 7.69 -5.35
CA SER A 27 2.57 7.23 -6.46
C SER A 27 2.28 5.77 -6.84
N VAL A 28 1.00 5.37 -6.77
CA VAL A 28 0.57 4.02 -7.12
C VAL A 28 0.11 4.00 -8.57
N TRP A 29 0.65 3.07 -9.36
CA TRP A 29 0.23 2.91 -10.75
C TRP A 29 -1.09 2.12 -10.83
N CYS A 30 -2.08 2.69 -11.50
CA CYS A 30 -3.33 2.01 -11.82
C CYS A 30 -3.31 1.54 -13.27
N SER A 31 -3.38 0.23 -13.51
CA SER A 31 -3.45 -0.34 -14.85
C SER A 31 -4.74 0.01 -15.61
N GLN A 32 -5.85 0.23 -14.89
CA GLN A 32 -7.14 0.62 -15.48
C GLN A 32 -7.13 2.09 -15.94
N CYS A 33 -6.61 3.00 -15.09
CA CYS A 33 -6.48 4.42 -15.44
C CYS A 33 -5.27 4.70 -16.35
N ARG A 34 -4.33 3.75 -16.45
CA ARG A 34 -3.04 3.89 -17.16
C ARG A 34 -2.25 5.10 -16.67
N GLY A 35 -2.21 5.29 -15.35
CA GLY A 35 -1.60 6.46 -14.73
C GLY A 35 -1.35 6.30 -13.25
N SER A 36 -0.69 7.30 -12.66
CA SER A 36 -0.52 7.42 -11.21
C SER A 36 -1.85 7.76 -10.54
N THR A 37 -2.09 7.17 -9.38
CA THR A 37 -3.26 7.43 -8.56
C THR A 37 -2.89 7.35 -7.07
N THR A 38 -3.82 7.80 -6.23
CA THR A 38 -3.76 7.57 -4.80
C THR A 38 -4.41 6.24 -4.48
N ILE A 39 -3.75 5.40 -3.68
CA ILE A 39 -4.37 4.21 -3.11
C ILE A 39 -5.21 4.55 -1.89
N ILE A 40 -6.41 3.99 -1.84
CA ILE A 40 -7.38 4.10 -0.75
C ILE A 40 -7.81 2.71 -0.29
N ASP A 41 -8.42 2.61 0.90
CA ASP A 41 -8.93 1.35 1.48
C ASP A 41 -7.92 0.20 1.39
N TYR A 42 -6.67 0.46 1.81
CA TYR A 42 -5.58 -0.47 1.63
C TYR A 42 -5.26 -1.27 2.91
N ALA A 43 -4.80 -2.50 2.71
CA ALA A 43 -4.17 -3.34 3.70
C ALA A 43 -2.64 -3.26 3.56
N VAL A 44 -1.95 -3.43 4.68
CA VAL A 44 -0.49 -3.47 4.76
C VAL A 44 -0.06 -4.91 5.04
N ILE A 45 0.57 -5.54 4.07
CA ILE A 45 1.03 -6.93 4.16
C ILE A 45 2.55 -6.90 4.23
N ALA A 46 3.14 -7.52 5.25
CA ALA A 46 4.57 -7.74 5.28
C ALA A 46 4.87 -9.04 4.54
N ASP A 47 5.88 -8.99 3.68
CA ASP A 47 6.47 -10.15 3.01
C ASP A 47 7.98 -10.16 3.31
N ASP A 48 8.66 -11.26 3.00
CA ASP A 48 10.09 -11.43 3.26
C ASP A 48 10.98 -10.39 2.53
N VAL A 49 10.41 -9.75 1.49
CA VAL A 49 11.05 -8.73 0.64
C VAL A 49 10.59 -7.30 0.92
N GLY A 50 9.73 -7.06 1.92
CA GLY A 50 9.31 -5.70 2.29
C GLY A 50 7.82 -5.57 2.65
N ILE A 51 7.21 -4.45 2.26
CA ILE A 51 5.80 -4.15 2.55
C ILE A 51 4.99 -4.08 1.26
N LEU A 52 3.97 -4.91 1.13
CA LEU A 52 2.97 -4.81 0.07
C LEU A 52 1.76 -4.03 0.55
N LEU A 53 1.45 -2.94 -0.14
CA LEU A 53 0.19 -2.21 -0.01
C LEU A 53 -0.80 -2.79 -1.02
N ASP A 54 -1.91 -3.34 -0.55
CA ASP A 54 -3.00 -3.86 -1.39
C ASP A 54 -4.29 -3.10 -1.11
N GLY A 55 -4.84 -2.42 -2.10
CA GLY A 55 -5.98 -1.52 -1.93
C GLY A 55 -6.65 -1.14 -3.25
N LYS A 56 -7.30 0.02 -3.27
CA LYS A 56 -8.10 0.48 -4.41
C LYS A 56 -7.60 1.79 -4.98
N CYS A 57 -7.75 1.95 -6.29
CA CYS A 57 -7.53 3.21 -6.99
C CYS A 57 -8.59 4.23 -6.56
N GLN A 58 -8.17 5.41 -6.10
CA GLN A 58 -9.08 6.51 -5.76
C GLN A 58 -9.93 6.95 -6.96
N THR A 59 -9.39 6.87 -8.18
CA THR A 59 -10.05 7.38 -9.39
C THR A 59 -11.13 6.43 -9.95
N CYS A 60 -10.85 5.13 -10.01
CA CYS A 60 -11.74 4.16 -10.66
C CYS A 60 -12.21 3.01 -9.75
N GLY A 61 -11.73 2.93 -8.51
CA GLY A 61 -12.08 1.86 -7.56
C GLY A 61 -11.46 0.49 -7.86
N ALA A 62 -10.74 0.32 -8.98
CA ALA A 62 -10.06 -0.92 -9.33
C ALA A 62 -8.98 -1.30 -8.31
N GLN A 63 -8.72 -2.61 -8.19
CA GLN A 63 -7.66 -3.12 -7.32
C GLN A 63 -6.29 -2.61 -7.79
N VAL A 64 -5.48 -2.11 -6.86
CA VAL A 64 -4.11 -1.67 -7.10
C VAL A 64 -3.19 -2.20 -6.01
N ARG A 65 -1.94 -2.44 -6.36
CA ARG A 65 -0.91 -2.94 -5.44
C ARG A 65 0.38 -2.18 -5.61
N ARG A 66 1.07 -1.93 -4.50
CA ARG A 66 2.39 -1.27 -4.49
C ARG A 66 3.29 -1.94 -3.46
N VAL A 67 4.44 -2.44 -3.92
CA VAL A 67 5.51 -2.92 -3.04
C VAL A 67 6.30 -1.71 -2.52
N VAL A 68 6.73 -1.73 -1.28
CA VAL A 68 7.60 -0.73 -0.65
C VAL A 68 8.80 -1.51 -0.09
N ASP A 69 9.98 -1.19 -0.62
CA ASP A 69 11.30 -1.76 -0.27
C ASP A 69 12.16 -0.66 0.38
#